data_AF-A0A4R4QSA0-F1
#
_entry.id   AF-A0A4R4QSA0-F1
#
_cell.length_a   1.000
_cell.length_b   1.000
_cell.length_c   1.000
_cell.angle_alpha   90.00
_cell.angle_beta   90.00
_cell.angle_gamma   90.00
#
_symmetry.space_group_name_H-M   'P 1'
#
loop_
_entity.id
_entity.type
_entity.pdbx_description
1 polymer ?
#
loop_
_entity_poly.entity_id
_entity_poly.type
_entity_poly.pdbx_seq_one_letter_code
_entity_poly.pdbx_strand_id
1 'polypeptide(L)'
;MGRVIRAWRTHPHHGRHPISQELAASWVGMSQAQLSRIENGPPIAHLDRLVQWAAALRIPANRLWFTMPDNAGEPGEKEDKVNRRKLFASAAVTAASGFLYHQSTPELIGDREAVEWFAWHLWQHRKDELDLTHIPRSIVLRLDRHPHVMQTPDGAYRFTDPALTDVLVAHRVFGDIAQGGGHLLATAQTSHATDLTISALAADDEAARRGLTAWMRGGATAVLRVNSAGILAKVGSSELGDAAICAIRSDQDARHLYLTAVASRVLDLPWGQAAHFAAGTEKEAVSGPHSPSGGMGEWASRCLTAELANTRDAAARWCSAVLLANCLNDEDARSRSALMAAVERETCRENLRAYAAVLAGITP
;
A
#
# COMPACT_ATOMS: atom_id res chain seq x y z
N MET A 1 -0.62 -0.36 -23.58
CA MET A 1 -0.66 0.40 -22.32
C MET A 1 -1.03 1.87 -22.52
N GLY A 2 -0.32 2.66 -23.33
CA GLY A 2 -0.71 4.07 -23.59
C GLY A 2 -2.19 4.28 -23.93
N ARG A 3 -2.74 3.44 -24.83
CA ARG A 3 -4.18 3.41 -25.13
C ARG A 3 -5.06 3.03 -23.93
N VAL A 4 -4.60 2.16 -23.05
CA VAL A 4 -5.33 1.74 -21.83
C VAL A 4 -5.38 2.91 -20.85
N ILE A 5 -4.24 3.57 -20.60
CA ILE A 5 -4.17 4.75 -19.73
C ILE A 5 -5.11 5.84 -20.27
N ARG A 6 -5.05 6.12 -21.58
CA ARG A 6 -5.95 7.08 -22.22
C ARG A 6 -7.41 6.66 -22.08
N ALA A 7 -7.75 5.41 -22.39
CA ALA A 7 -9.12 4.92 -22.33
C ALA A 7 -9.70 4.96 -20.91
N TRP A 8 -8.90 4.54 -19.92
CA TRP A 8 -9.24 4.66 -18.51
C TRP A 8 -9.44 6.13 -18.17
N ARG A 9 -8.46 7.00 -18.44
CA ARG A 9 -8.50 8.44 -18.11
C ARG A 9 -9.69 9.17 -18.73
N THR A 10 -10.11 8.77 -19.94
CA THR A 10 -11.27 9.32 -20.65
C THR A 10 -12.55 8.52 -20.45
N HIS A 11 -12.56 7.54 -19.55
CA HIS A 11 -13.71 6.67 -19.35
C HIS A 11 -14.90 7.48 -18.80
N PRO A 12 -16.12 7.31 -19.35
CA PRO A 12 -17.31 8.05 -18.89
C PRO A 12 -17.63 7.87 -17.39
N HIS A 13 -17.15 6.79 -16.77
CA HIS A 13 -17.32 6.54 -15.33
C HIS A 13 -16.62 7.59 -14.45
N HIS A 14 -15.58 8.27 -14.94
CA HIS A 14 -14.91 9.32 -14.16
C HIS A 14 -15.72 10.61 -14.04
N GLY A 15 -16.90 10.68 -14.64
CA GLY A 15 -17.79 11.83 -14.61
C GLY A 15 -17.78 12.62 -15.92
N ARG A 16 -18.20 13.88 -15.87
CA ARG A 16 -18.36 14.74 -17.05
C ARG A 16 -17.03 15.11 -17.72
N HIS A 17 -15.93 15.07 -16.97
CA HIS A 17 -14.61 15.45 -17.45
C HIS A 17 -13.66 14.27 -17.35
N PRO A 18 -12.87 13.98 -18.41
CA PRO A 18 -11.73 13.08 -18.31
C PRO A 18 -10.75 13.54 -17.25
N ILE A 19 -10.06 12.59 -16.61
CA ILE A 19 -8.91 12.88 -15.76
C ILE A 19 -7.84 13.57 -16.63
N SER A 20 -7.18 14.62 -16.15
CA SER A 20 -6.17 15.33 -16.97
C SER A 20 -4.90 14.47 -17.12
N GLN A 21 -4.15 14.66 -18.21
CA GLN A 21 -2.86 13.96 -18.35
C GLN A 21 -1.86 14.40 -17.27
N GLU A 22 -1.94 15.64 -16.83
CA GLU A 22 -1.10 16.14 -15.73
C GLU A 22 -1.40 15.39 -14.43
N LEU A 23 -2.68 15.25 -14.09
CA LEU A 23 -3.10 14.49 -12.92
C LEU A 23 -2.70 13.01 -13.05
N ALA A 24 -3.02 12.36 -14.16
CA ALA A 24 -2.65 10.95 -14.35
C ALA A 24 -1.13 10.72 -14.31
N ALA A 25 -0.34 11.63 -14.89
CA ALA A 25 1.12 11.50 -14.90
C ALA A 25 1.72 11.62 -13.51
N SER A 26 1.14 12.45 -12.63
CA SER A 26 1.64 12.65 -11.27
C SER A 26 1.60 11.37 -10.43
N TRP A 27 0.69 10.43 -10.74
CA TRP A 27 0.51 9.18 -10.00
C TRP A 27 1.70 8.24 -10.03
N VAL A 28 2.56 8.39 -11.04
CA VAL A 28 3.75 7.57 -11.26
C VAL A 28 5.02 8.43 -11.30
N GLY A 29 4.96 9.65 -10.74
CA GLY A 29 6.08 10.58 -10.69
C GLY A 29 6.53 11.06 -12.08
N MET A 30 5.61 11.22 -13.02
CA MET A 30 5.91 11.65 -14.39
C MET A 30 5.34 13.04 -14.71
N SER A 31 5.96 13.71 -15.68
CA SER A 31 5.43 14.92 -16.29
C SER A 31 4.27 14.63 -17.26
N GLN A 32 3.38 15.61 -17.43
CA GLN A 32 2.33 15.57 -18.45
C GLN A 32 2.88 15.28 -19.85
N ALA A 33 4.03 15.87 -20.21
CA ALA A 33 4.68 15.66 -21.50
C ALA A 33 5.18 14.21 -21.71
N GLN A 34 5.62 13.54 -20.63
CA GLN A 34 5.98 12.12 -20.68
C GLN A 34 4.73 11.25 -20.87
N LEU A 35 3.63 11.52 -20.15
CA LEU A 35 2.39 10.78 -20.36
C LEU A 35 1.80 11.02 -21.76
N SER A 36 1.86 12.24 -22.28
CA SER A 36 1.41 12.51 -23.65
C SER A 36 2.18 11.69 -24.69
N ARG A 37 3.50 11.53 -24.51
CA ARG A 37 4.33 10.63 -25.34
C ARG A 37 3.97 9.17 -25.15
N ILE A 38 3.61 8.75 -23.95
CA ILE A 38 3.14 7.38 -23.67
C ILE A 38 1.78 7.10 -24.33
N GLU A 39 0.85 8.05 -24.28
CA GLU A 39 -0.51 7.87 -24.82
C GLU A 39 -0.54 7.89 -26.35
N ASN A 40 0.31 8.70 -26.99
CA ASN A 40 0.27 8.96 -28.44
C ASN A 40 1.49 8.42 -29.20
N GLY A 41 2.56 8.09 -28.51
CA GLY A 41 3.84 7.67 -29.09
C GLY A 41 4.02 6.15 -29.13
N PRO A 42 5.27 5.69 -29.34
CA PRO A 42 5.57 4.26 -29.45
C PRO A 42 5.27 3.51 -28.15
N PRO A 43 5.03 2.17 -28.22
CA PRO A 43 4.73 1.37 -27.04
C PRO A 43 5.80 1.51 -25.95
N ILE A 44 5.36 1.59 -24.68
CA ILE A 44 6.27 1.50 -23.53
C ILE A 44 6.99 0.15 -23.59
N ALA A 45 8.32 0.18 -23.70
CA ALA A 45 9.16 -1.02 -23.71
C ALA A 45 9.60 -1.46 -22.30
N HIS A 46 9.63 -0.52 -21.34
CA HIS A 46 10.09 -0.81 -19.97
C HIS A 46 8.98 -1.46 -19.14
N LEU A 47 9.18 -2.72 -18.77
CA LEU A 47 8.22 -3.50 -17.98
C LEU A 47 7.89 -2.82 -16.65
N ASP A 48 8.86 -2.26 -15.94
CA ASP A 48 8.64 -1.56 -14.66
C ASP A 48 7.63 -0.41 -14.78
N ARG A 49 7.64 0.30 -15.91
CA ARG A 49 6.68 1.37 -16.19
C ARG A 49 5.29 0.82 -16.49
N LEU A 50 5.20 -0.27 -17.26
CA LEU A 50 3.92 -0.95 -17.50
C LEU A 50 3.28 -1.43 -16.20
N VAL A 51 4.12 -1.98 -15.33
CA VAL A 51 3.83 -2.49 -14.01
C VAL A 51 3.36 -1.34 -13.10
N GLN A 52 4.09 -0.23 -12.98
CA GLN A 52 3.67 0.98 -12.25
C GLN A 52 2.28 1.47 -12.67
N TRP A 53 2.02 1.58 -13.97
CA TRP A 53 0.70 1.99 -14.48
C TRP A 53 -0.40 1.00 -14.13
N ALA A 54 -0.14 -0.31 -14.27
CA ALA A 54 -1.12 -1.32 -13.90
C ALA A 54 -1.48 -1.29 -12.41
N ALA A 55 -0.52 -1.02 -11.52
CA ALA A 55 -0.78 -0.85 -10.09
C ALA A 55 -1.55 0.44 -9.80
N ALA A 56 -1.11 1.58 -10.36
CA ALA A 56 -1.76 2.87 -10.16
C ALA A 56 -3.24 2.85 -10.62
N LEU A 57 -3.52 2.17 -11.74
CA LEU A 57 -4.86 2.03 -12.30
C LEU A 57 -5.64 0.82 -11.76
N ARG A 58 -5.07 0.08 -10.79
CA ARG A 58 -5.64 -1.16 -10.23
C ARG A 58 -6.15 -2.15 -11.29
N ILE A 59 -5.39 -2.33 -12.37
CA ILE A 59 -5.79 -3.21 -13.48
C ILE A 59 -5.71 -4.68 -13.02
N PRO A 60 -6.79 -5.47 -13.14
CA PRO A 60 -6.76 -6.90 -12.82
C PRO A 60 -5.71 -7.63 -13.67
N ALA A 61 -4.94 -8.53 -13.06
CA ALA A 61 -3.84 -9.18 -13.77
C ALA A 61 -4.28 -10.09 -14.91
N ASN A 62 -5.46 -10.70 -14.83
CA ASN A 62 -6.03 -11.47 -15.94
C ASN A 62 -6.31 -10.62 -17.21
N ARG A 63 -6.24 -9.27 -17.13
CA ARG A 63 -6.38 -8.35 -18.26
C ARG A 63 -5.05 -7.88 -18.84
N LEU A 64 -3.92 -8.24 -18.24
CA LEU A 64 -2.60 -7.79 -18.66
C LEU A 64 -1.95 -8.85 -19.57
N TRP A 65 -1.38 -8.39 -20.68
CA TRP A 65 -0.61 -9.23 -21.61
C TRP A 65 0.81 -9.53 -21.10
N PHE A 66 1.18 -8.95 -19.97
CA PHE A 66 2.38 -9.24 -19.22
C PHE A 66 1.96 -9.65 -17.80
N THR A 67 2.78 -10.50 -17.19
CA THR A 67 2.56 -10.93 -15.83
C THR A 67 2.86 -9.78 -14.88
N MET A 68 1.87 -9.37 -14.09
CA MET A 68 2.17 -8.64 -12.88
C MET A 68 3.00 -9.57 -12.00
N PRO A 69 4.06 -9.08 -11.34
CA PRO A 69 4.88 -9.90 -10.44
C PRO A 69 4.10 -10.66 -9.34
N ASP A 70 2.79 -10.41 -9.19
CA ASP A 70 1.98 -10.78 -8.02
C ASP A 70 0.74 -11.66 -8.34
N ASN A 71 0.56 -12.17 -9.57
CA ASN A 71 -0.71 -12.85 -9.94
C ASN A 71 -0.56 -14.22 -10.62
N ALA A 72 -0.13 -15.20 -9.83
CA ALA A 72 -0.37 -16.62 -10.12
C ALA A 72 -1.50 -17.17 -9.23
N GLY A 73 -2.75 -16.73 -9.46
CA GLY A 73 -3.96 -17.35 -8.90
C GLY A 73 -5.07 -16.39 -8.47
N GLU A 74 -6.11 -16.22 -9.31
CA GLU A 74 -7.38 -15.54 -8.99
C GLU A 74 -8.28 -16.41 -8.07
N PRO A 75 -9.20 -15.84 -7.23
CA PRO A 75 -10.46 -15.22 -7.72
C PRO A 75 -11.09 -14.07 -6.89
N GLY A 76 -11.86 -13.22 -7.59
CA GLY A 76 -13.20 -12.76 -7.17
C GLY A 76 -13.31 -11.51 -6.28
N GLU A 77 -13.76 -10.40 -6.88
CA GLU A 77 -14.24 -9.19 -6.21
C GLU A 77 -15.33 -9.50 -5.16
N LYS A 78 -15.09 -9.17 -3.89
CA LYS A 78 -16.16 -8.85 -2.92
C LYS A 78 -15.72 -7.73 -1.98
N GLU A 79 -16.54 -6.69 -1.94
CA GLU A 79 -16.50 -5.57 -1.00
C GLU A 79 -16.46 -6.05 0.46
N ASP A 80 -15.44 -5.65 1.21
CA ASP A 80 -15.29 -6.00 2.63
C ASP A 80 -15.73 -4.82 3.52
N LYS A 81 -17.05 -4.70 3.72
CA LYS A 81 -17.67 -3.81 4.72
C LYS A 81 -17.73 -4.52 6.09
N VAL A 82 -16.71 -4.41 6.96
CA VAL A 82 -16.92 -4.67 8.42
C VAL A 82 -16.08 -3.78 9.38
N ASN A 83 -16.85 -3.08 10.23
CA ASN A 83 -16.59 -2.45 11.54
C ASN A 83 -15.25 -2.73 12.27
N ARG A 84 -14.41 -1.67 12.41
CA ARG A 84 -13.20 -1.63 13.25
C ARG A 84 -13.28 -0.70 14.47
N ARG A 85 -14.49 -0.40 14.96
CA ARG A 85 -14.75 0.49 16.12
C ARG A 85 -14.19 0.01 17.48
N LYS A 86 -13.31 -1.01 17.54
CA LYS A 86 -12.85 -1.62 18.80
C LYS A 86 -11.33 -1.71 18.97
N LEU A 87 -10.54 -0.72 18.53
CA LEU A 87 -9.11 -0.67 18.92
C LEU A 87 -8.55 0.74 19.24
N PHE A 88 -9.38 1.77 19.37
CA PHE A 88 -8.94 3.06 19.93
C PHE A 88 -9.29 3.12 21.42
N ALA A 89 -8.57 2.36 22.23
CA ALA A 89 -8.63 2.45 23.69
C ALA A 89 -7.24 2.29 24.33
N SER A 90 -6.22 2.97 23.79
CA SER A 90 -4.96 3.26 24.51
C SER A 90 -4.02 4.10 23.63
N ALA A 91 -4.40 5.34 23.33
CA ALA A 91 -3.51 6.46 22.97
C ALA A 91 -4.39 7.66 22.58
N ALA A 92 -5.09 8.22 23.57
CA ALA A 92 -5.67 9.55 23.42
C ALA A 92 -4.54 10.58 23.53
N VAL A 93 -3.88 10.84 22.43
CA VAL A 93 -3.18 12.12 22.20
C VAL A 93 -3.71 12.64 20.88
N THR A 94 -4.60 13.61 20.98
CA THR A 94 -5.16 14.37 19.86
C THR A 94 -4.01 15.12 19.17
N ALA A 95 -3.37 14.49 18.19
CA ALA A 95 -2.50 15.19 17.24
C ALA A 95 -3.38 15.90 16.19
N ALA A 96 -4.14 16.91 16.65
CA ALA A 96 -4.65 17.95 15.79
C ALA A 96 -3.48 18.89 15.49
N SER A 97 -2.74 18.66 14.43
CA SER A 97 -1.74 19.62 13.93
C SER A 97 -1.58 19.40 12.43
N GLY A 98 -2.09 20.37 11.67
CA GLY A 98 -2.21 20.35 10.22
C GLY A 98 -3.35 21.26 9.71
N PHE A 99 -4.25 21.69 10.59
CA PHE A 99 -4.92 22.98 10.48
C PHE A 99 -4.45 23.80 11.67
N LEU A 100 -3.51 24.71 11.45
CA LEU A 100 -3.38 25.83 12.38
C LEU A 100 -4.73 26.54 12.34
N TYR A 101 -5.49 26.46 13.43
CA TYR A 101 -6.65 27.30 13.68
C TYR A 101 -6.13 28.73 13.88
N HIS A 102 -5.75 29.38 12.77
CA HIS A 102 -5.64 30.81 12.76
C HIS A 102 -7.08 31.34 12.79
N GLN A 103 -7.46 31.99 13.89
CA GLN A 103 -8.71 32.75 14.01
C GLN A 103 -8.67 33.98 13.09
N SER A 104 -8.67 33.76 11.78
CA SER A 104 -8.57 34.82 10.78
C SER A 104 -9.52 34.51 9.63
N THR A 105 -10.80 34.89 9.80
CA THR A 105 -11.84 34.96 8.74
C THR A 105 -12.13 33.68 7.95
N PRO A 106 -13.37 33.43 7.47
CA PRO A 106 -13.66 32.25 6.67
C PRO A 106 -13.07 32.45 5.27
N GLU A 107 -11.79 32.12 5.08
CA GLU A 107 -11.22 31.95 3.75
C GLU A 107 -11.95 30.81 3.05
N LEU A 108 -12.37 31.10 1.82
CA LEU A 108 -13.03 30.15 0.92
C LEU A 108 -12.07 28.98 0.66
N ILE A 109 -12.31 27.82 1.27
CA ILE A 109 -11.64 26.56 0.91
C ILE A 109 -11.75 26.38 -0.60
N GLY A 110 -10.61 26.25 -1.27
CA GLY A 110 -10.54 26.02 -2.71
C GLY A 110 -10.98 24.61 -3.09
N ASP A 111 -11.25 24.39 -4.38
CA ASP A 111 -11.77 23.12 -4.87
C ASP A 111 -10.76 21.97 -4.63
N ARG A 112 -9.46 22.27 -4.71
CA ARG A 112 -8.37 21.31 -4.46
C ARG A 112 -8.32 20.89 -2.99
N GLU A 113 -8.35 21.85 -2.08
CA GLU A 113 -8.27 21.62 -0.63
C GLU A 113 -9.48 20.82 -0.14
N ALA A 114 -10.67 21.06 -0.70
CA ALA A 114 -11.88 20.29 -0.40
C ALA A 114 -11.73 18.80 -0.78
N VAL A 115 -11.12 18.52 -1.93
CA VAL A 115 -10.92 17.17 -2.45
C VAL A 115 -9.81 16.44 -1.70
N GLU A 116 -8.72 17.12 -1.38
CA GLU A 116 -7.65 16.57 -0.52
C GLU A 116 -8.15 16.30 0.90
N TRP A 117 -9.03 17.15 1.45
CA TRP A 117 -9.70 16.89 2.72
C TRP A 117 -10.57 15.64 2.65
N PHE A 118 -11.33 15.49 1.56
CA PHE A 118 -12.25 14.38 1.36
C PHE A 118 -11.53 13.03 1.21
N ALA A 119 -10.49 12.99 0.37
CA ALA A 119 -9.61 11.82 0.25
C ALA A 119 -8.95 11.45 1.58
N TRP A 120 -8.46 12.45 2.31
CA TRP A 120 -7.88 12.23 3.62
C TRP A 120 -8.87 11.63 4.62
N HIS A 121 -10.12 12.10 4.65
CA HIS A 121 -11.15 11.54 5.55
C HIS A 121 -11.55 10.12 5.16
N LEU A 122 -11.74 9.84 3.87
CA LEU A 122 -11.99 8.49 3.37
C LEU A 122 -10.89 7.53 3.81
N TRP A 123 -9.63 7.92 3.60
CA TRP A 123 -8.46 7.12 3.96
C TRP A 123 -8.30 6.93 5.46
N GLN A 124 -8.40 8.01 6.26
CA GLN A 124 -8.27 7.92 7.72
C GLN A 124 -9.32 7.00 8.34
N HIS A 125 -10.53 6.99 7.77
CA HIS A 125 -11.62 6.14 8.25
C HIS A 125 -11.71 4.79 7.53
N ARG A 126 -10.82 4.52 6.56
CA ARG A 126 -10.84 3.33 5.69
C ARG A 126 -12.23 3.06 5.10
N LYS A 127 -12.83 4.11 4.52
CA LYS A 127 -14.10 4.05 3.83
C LYS A 127 -13.93 4.42 2.37
N ASP A 128 -14.78 3.85 1.53
CA ASP A 128 -14.90 4.24 0.12
C ASP A 128 -15.93 5.35 -0.09
N GLU A 129 -16.78 5.61 0.91
CA GLU A 129 -17.82 6.64 0.89
C GLU A 129 -18.00 7.33 2.26
N LEU A 130 -18.45 8.58 2.26
CA LEU A 130 -18.83 9.33 3.46
C LEU A 130 -20.26 9.84 3.36
N ASP A 131 -21.05 9.59 4.39
CA ASP A 131 -22.39 10.18 4.51
C ASP A 131 -22.29 11.71 4.62
N LEU A 132 -23.29 12.41 4.07
CA LEU A 132 -23.38 13.88 4.12
C LEU A 132 -23.21 14.45 5.53
N THR A 133 -23.66 13.74 6.56
CA THR A 133 -23.56 14.15 7.97
C THR A 133 -22.12 14.26 8.48
N HIS A 134 -21.18 13.59 7.82
CA HIS A 134 -19.76 13.61 8.17
C HIS A 134 -18.96 14.63 7.34
N ILE A 135 -19.61 15.39 6.44
CA ILE A 135 -18.94 16.33 5.53
C ILE A 135 -19.38 17.77 5.86
N PRO A 136 -18.45 18.68 6.17
CA PRO A 136 -18.76 20.09 6.37
C PRO A 136 -19.45 20.70 5.14
N ARG A 137 -20.48 21.52 5.35
CA ARG A 137 -21.27 22.14 4.26
C ARG A 137 -20.41 22.93 3.26
N SER A 138 -19.36 23.59 3.74
CA SER A 138 -18.40 24.32 2.90
C SER A 138 -17.66 23.41 1.92
N ILE A 139 -17.43 22.15 2.28
CA ILE A 139 -16.76 21.14 1.46
C ILE A 139 -17.75 20.51 0.49
N VAL A 140 -18.98 20.20 0.93
CA VAL A 140 -20.04 19.64 0.07
C VAL A 140 -20.25 20.48 -1.19
N LEU A 141 -20.35 21.81 -1.04
CA LEU A 141 -20.53 22.74 -2.16
C LEU A 141 -19.41 22.67 -3.21
N ARG A 142 -18.21 22.25 -2.79
CA ARG A 142 -17.03 22.10 -3.65
C ARG A 142 -17.01 20.71 -4.28
N LEU A 143 -17.32 19.68 -3.50
CA LEU A 143 -17.41 18.29 -3.96
C LEU A 143 -18.47 18.13 -5.07
N ASP A 144 -19.63 18.78 -4.94
CA ASP A 144 -20.69 18.75 -5.97
C ASP A 144 -20.24 19.27 -7.33
N ARG A 145 -19.20 20.12 -7.36
CA ARG A 145 -18.62 20.69 -8.58
C ARG A 145 -17.42 19.91 -9.08
N HIS A 146 -16.86 19.01 -8.26
CA HIS A 146 -15.64 18.31 -8.59
C HIS A 146 -15.93 17.16 -9.57
N PRO A 147 -15.23 17.06 -10.70
CA PRO A 147 -15.58 16.12 -11.77
C PRO A 147 -15.48 14.66 -11.38
N HIS A 148 -14.63 14.32 -10.40
CA HIS A 148 -14.37 12.93 -9.98
C HIS A 148 -14.99 12.56 -8.64
N VAL A 149 -15.87 13.40 -8.11
CA VAL A 149 -16.64 13.09 -6.91
C VAL A 149 -18.10 12.91 -7.33
N MET A 150 -18.75 11.88 -6.81
CA MET A 150 -20.15 11.60 -7.08
C MET A 150 -20.92 11.36 -5.79
N GLN A 151 -22.18 11.75 -5.81
CA GLN A 151 -23.15 11.40 -4.78
C GLN A 151 -23.82 10.07 -5.16
N THR A 152 -23.91 9.15 -4.21
CA THR A 152 -24.64 7.88 -4.35
C THR A 152 -26.15 8.13 -4.19
N PRO A 153 -27.01 7.19 -4.62
CA PRO A 153 -28.47 7.32 -4.44
C PRO A 153 -28.87 7.51 -2.97
N ASP A 154 -28.10 6.95 -2.04
CA ASP A 154 -28.32 7.06 -0.59
C ASP A 154 -27.81 8.38 0.01
N GLY A 155 -27.28 9.29 -0.82
CA GLY A 155 -26.83 10.61 -0.41
C GLY A 155 -25.40 10.67 0.14
N ALA A 156 -24.66 9.57 0.13
CA ALA A 156 -23.24 9.52 0.48
C ALA A 156 -22.37 10.03 -0.68
N TYR A 157 -21.17 10.52 -0.37
CA TYR A 157 -20.19 10.97 -1.34
C TYR A 157 -19.07 9.93 -1.48
N ARG A 158 -18.59 9.72 -2.70
CA ARG A 158 -17.41 8.91 -2.99
C ARG A 158 -16.67 9.42 -4.22
N PHE A 159 -15.43 8.98 -4.41
CA PHE A 159 -14.76 9.16 -5.69
C PHE A 159 -15.36 8.26 -6.77
N THR A 160 -15.30 8.70 -8.02
CA THR A 160 -15.71 7.90 -9.17
C THR A 160 -14.84 6.67 -9.39
N ASP A 161 -13.60 6.71 -8.90
CA ASP A 161 -12.68 5.58 -8.83
C ASP A 161 -11.98 5.54 -7.45
N PRO A 162 -12.01 4.40 -6.72
CA PRO A 162 -11.36 4.27 -5.42
C PRO A 162 -9.84 4.55 -5.42
N ALA A 163 -9.15 4.36 -6.54
CA ALA A 163 -7.71 4.63 -6.65
C ALA A 163 -7.37 6.11 -6.43
N LEU A 164 -8.32 7.03 -6.67
CA LEU A 164 -8.12 8.45 -6.45
C LEU A 164 -7.84 8.79 -4.98
N THR A 165 -8.40 8.02 -4.04
CA THR A 165 -8.12 8.20 -2.61
C THR A 165 -6.65 7.99 -2.30
N ASP A 166 -6.07 6.86 -2.71
CA ASP A 166 -4.67 6.53 -2.45
C ASP A 166 -3.73 7.56 -3.08
N VAL A 167 -4.01 7.96 -4.32
CA VAL A 167 -3.21 8.94 -5.05
C VAL A 167 -3.22 10.31 -4.36
N LEU A 168 -4.40 10.83 -4.03
CA LEU A 168 -4.52 12.16 -3.43
C LEU A 168 -3.87 12.20 -2.04
N VAL A 169 -4.05 11.13 -1.27
CA VAL A 169 -3.39 10.97 0.02
C VAL A 169 -1.88 10.84 -0.15
N ALA A 170 -1.40 10.04 -1.10
CA ALA A 170 0.02 9.89 -1.38
C ALA A 170 0.68 11.22 -1.74
N HIS A 171 0.07 12.04 -2.61
CA HIS A 171 0.59 13.36 -2.94
C HIS A 171 0.64 14.30 -1.74
N ARG A 172 -0.41 14.31 -0.91
CA ARG A 172 -0.47 15.13 0.29
C ARG A 172 0.60 14.71 1.31
N VAL A 173 0.73 13.41 1.56
CA VAL A 173 1.73 12.85 2.47
C VAL A 173 3.14 13.06 1.94
N PHE A 174 3.37 12.87 0.64
CA PHE A 174 4.67 13.12 0.02
C PHE A 174 5.06 14.60 0.08
N GLY A 175 4.11 15.53 -0.06
CA GLY A 175 4.34 16.96 0.13
C GLY A 175 4.89 17.29 1.52
N ASP A 176 4.36 16.67 2.58
CA ASP A 176 4.89 16.77 3.94
C ASP A 176 6.31 16.19 4.04
N ILE A 177 6.52 14.98 3.50
CA ILE A 177 7.82 14.30 3.50
C ILE A 177 8.90 15.14 2.82
N ALA A 178 8.62 15.68 1.63
CA ALA A 178 9.55 16.49 0.85
C ALA A 178 9.93 17.80 1.56
N GLN A 179 9.05 18.32 2.43
CA GLN A 179 9.32 19.47 3.29
C GLN A 179 10.04 19.09 4.60
N GLY A 180 10.36 17.81 4.80
CA GLY A 180 11.01 17.29 6.00
C GLY A 180 10.05 17.04 7.17
N GLY A 181 8.74 17.02 6.93
CA GLY A 181 7.72 16.67 7.91
C GLY A 181 7.29 15.20 7.78
N GLY A 182 7.13 14.51 8.92
CA GLY A 182 6.66 13.12 8.98
C GLY A 182 5.31 12.98 9.69
N HIS A 183 4.63 14.09 9.95
CA HIS A 183 3.47 14.11 10.85
C HIS A 183 2.26 13.46 10.21
N LEU A 184 2.03 13.68 8.90
CA LEU A 184 0.94 13.02 8.18
C LEU A 184 1.19 11.51 8.07
N LEU A 185 2.44 11.13 7.80
CA LEU A 185 2.87 9.74 7.71
C LEU A 185 2.74 9.01 9.06
N ALA A 186 2.76 9.72 10.19
CA ALA A 186 2.62 9.14 11.52
C ALA A 186 1.15 8.91 11.96
N THR A 187 0.16 9.42 11.22
CA THR A 187 -1.25 9.46 11.69
C THR A 187 -1.94 8.10 11.68
N ALA A 188 -1.70 7.29 10.65
CA ALA A 188 -2.26 5.95 10.50
C ALA A 188 -1.38 5.13 9.56
N GLN A 189 -1.48 3.81 9.67
CA GLN A 189 -0.75 2.92 8.77
C GLN A 189 -1.25 3.07 7.33
N THR A 190 -0.33 3.30 6.40
CA THR A 190 -0.61 3.46 4.97
C THR A 190 -1.03 2.17 4.32
N SER A 191 -1.82 2.30 3.24
CA SER A 191 -2.17 1.16 2.40
C SER A 191 -0.98 0.81 1.50
N HIS A 192 -0.91 -0.45 1.05
CA HIS A 192 0.11 -0.86 0.08
C HIS A 192 0.07 -0.02 -1.22
N ALA A 193 -1.13 0.36 -1.68
CA ALA A 193 -1.30 1.21 -2.86
C ALA A 193 -0.80 2.64 -2.62
N THR A 194 -1.11 3.24 -1.47
CA THR A 194 -0.57 4.53 -1.05
C THR A 194 0.96 4.50 -1.00
N ASP A 195 1.55 3.45 -0.40
CA ASP A 195 3.01 3.30 -0.33
C ASP A 195 3.66 3.23 -1.71
N LEU A 196 3.06 2.51 -2.68
CA LEU A 196 3.60 2.40 -4.03
C LEU A 196 3.62 3.76 -4.75
N THR A 197 2.59 4.58 -4.56
CA THR A 197 2.58 5.94 -5.11
C THR A 197 3.63 6.81 -4.43
N ILE A 198 3.74 6.77 -3.10
CA ILE A 198 4.76 7.53 -2.38
C ILE A 198 6.17 7.05 -2.75
N SER A 199 6.40 5.75 -2.90
CA SER A 199 7.72 5.21 -3.26
C SER A 199 8.14 5.61 -4.66
N ALA A 200 7.20 5.67 -5.61
CA ALA A 200 7.44 6.18 -6.95
C ALA A 200 7.84 7.66 -6.93
N LEU A 201 7.20 8.48 -6.08
CA LEU A 201 7.56 9.89 -5.89
C LEU A 201 8.92 10.04 -5.19
N ALA A 202 9.19 9.21 -4.19
CA ALA A 202 10.43 9.26 -3.42
C ALA A 202 11.66 8.70 -4.17
N ALA A 203 11.46 7.90 -5.22
CA ALA A 203 12.57 7.33 -5.99
C ALA A 203 13.55 8.41 -6.50
N ASP A 204 13.00 9.52 -7.00
CA ASP A 204 13.75 10.63 -7.57
C ASP A 204 14.01 11.78 -6.57
N ASP A 205 13.61 11.65 -5.30
CA ASP A 205 13.80 12.66 -4.24
C ASP A 205 14.72 12.14 -3.12
N GLU A 206 16.00 12.51 -3.20
CA GLU A 206 17.01 12.12 -2.21
C GLU A 206 16.73 12.71 -0.80
N ALA A 207 16.13 13.91 -0.72
CA ALA A 207 15.82 14.51 0.58
C ALA A 207 14.70 13.72 1.27
N ALA A 208 13.65 13.36 0.53
CA ALA A 208 12.58 12.49 0.99
C ALA A 208 13.14 11.13 1.44
N ARG A 209 14.00 10.49 0.64
CA ARG A 209 14.61 9.19 1.01
C ARG A 209 15.45 9.27 2.29
N ARG A 210 16.21 10.35 2.49
CA ARG A 210 16.95 10.58 3.74
C ARG A 210 16.01 10.76 4.93
N GLY A 211 14.95 11.55 4.77
CA GLY A 211 13.94 11.75 5.82
C GLY A 211 13.27 10.45 6.22
N LEU A 212 12.77 9.69 5.24
CA LEU A 212 12.19 8.36 5.43
C LEU A 212 13.18 7.40 6.11
N THR A 213 14.47 7.43 5.73
CA THR A 213 15.48 6.57 6.36
C THR A 213 15.71 6.93 7.83
N ALA A 214 15.74 8.23 8.15
CA ALA A 214 15.86 8.69 9.53
C ALA A 214 14.63 8.29 10.36
N TRP A 215 13.42 8.49 9.84
CA TRP A 215 12.19 8.10 10.52
C TRP A 215 12.01 6.61 10.64
N MET A 216 12.39 5.81 9.65
CA MET A 216 12.41 4.36 9.75
C MET A 216 13.26 3.88 10.94
N ARG A 217 14.42 4.51 11.16
CA ARG A 217 15.37 4.11 12.21
C ARG A 217 15.03 4.64 13.60
N GLY A 218 14.41 5.83 13.69
CA GLY A 218 14.25 6.54 14.96
C GLY A 218 12.97 7.34 15.11
N GLY A 219 11.95 7.09 14.26
CA GLY A 219 10.66 7.76 14.33
C GLY A 219 9.97 7.55 15.67
N ALA A 220 9.31 8.60 16.16
CA ALA A 220 8.70 8.63 17.49
C ALA A 220 7.59 7.58 17.70
N THR A 221 6.92 7.15 16.62
CA THR A 221 5.81 6.19 16.67
C THR A 221 6.11 4.98 15.80
N ALA A 222 5.65 3.80 16.22
CA ALA A 222 5.77 2.58 15.41
C ALA A 222 5.11 2.73 14.03
N VAL A 223 4.00 3.48 13.94
CA VAL A 223 3.32 3.81 12.68
C VAL A 223 4.23 4.59 11.74
N LEU A 224 4.93 5.61 12.24
CA LEU A 224 5.86 6.38 11.42
C LEU A 224 7.02 5.50 10.93
N ARG A 225 7.58 4.66 11.82
CA ARG A 225 8.69 3.77 11.48
C ARG A 225 8.29 2.73 10.44
N VAL A 226 7.14 2.06 10.62
CA VAL A 226 6.65 1.01 9.72
C VAL A 226 6.24 1.58 8.35
N ASN A 227 5.58 2.74 8.31
CA ASN A 227 5.21 3.37 7.05
C ASN A 227 6.46 3.81 6.27
N SER A 228 7.45 4.38 6.97
CA SER A 228 8.73 4.76 6.36
C SER A 228 9.48 3.55 5.79
N ALA A 229 9.54 2.46 6.56
CA ALA A 229 10.13 1.19 6.10
C ALA A 229 9.38 0.64 4.87
N GLY A 230 8.04 0.69 4.89
CA GLY A 230 7.20 0.18 3.81
C GLY A 230 7.34 0.95 2.50
N ILE A 231 7.49 2.27 2.57
CA ILE A 231 7.77 3.09 1.40
C ILE A 231 9.17 2.77 0.86
N LEU A 232 10.19 2.75 1.71
CA LEU A 232 11.59 2.52 1.31
C LEU A 232 11.79 1.12 0.70
N ALA A 233 11.14 0.10 1.25
CA ALA A 233 11.15 -1.26 0.71
C ALA A 233 10.58 -1.36 -0.72
N LYS A 234 9.82 -0.33 -1.15
CA LYS A 234 9.15 -0.25 -2.46
C LYS A 234 9.79 0.71 -3.45
N VAL A 235 10.95 1.28 -3.13
CA VAL A 235 11.69 2.17 -4.05
C VAL A 235 12.37 1.38 -5.18
N GLY A 236 12.59 0.08 -5.00
CA GLY A 236 13.28 -0.77 -5.99
C GLY A 236 14.80 -0.79 -5.84
N SER A 237 15.34 -0.29 -4.73
CA SER A 237 16.76 -0.44 -4.36
C SER A 237 16.94 -1.59 -3.37
N SER A 238 17.82 -2.54 -3.69
CA SER A 238 18.13 -3.67 -2.80
C SER A 238 18.77 -3.21 -1.48
N GLU A 239 19.56 -2.14 -1.50
CA GLU A 239 20.15 -1.56 -0.30
C GLU A 239 19.08 -0.98 0.64
N LEU A 240 18.10 -0.25 0.09
CA LEU A 240 16.98 0.28 0.86
C LEU A 240 16.06 -0.85 1.35
N GLY A 241 15.87 -1.90 0.53
CA GLY A 241 15.17 -3.11 0.92
C GLY A 241 15.83 -3.82 2.11
N ASP A 242 17.14 -4.07 2.04
CA ASP A 242 17.93 -4.65 3.15
C ASP A 242 17.81 -3.80 4.42
N ALA A 243 17.89 -2.46 4.29
CA ALA A 243 17.78 -1.55 5.41
C ALA A 243 16.37 -1.57 6.05
N ALA A 244 15.32 -1.60 5.23
CA ALA A 244 13.94 -1.70 5.69
C ALA A 244 13.69 -3.01 6.42
N ILE A 245 14.16 -4.14 5.87
CA ILE A 245 14.03 -5.46 6.52
C ILE A 245 14.78 -5.48 7.86
N CYS A 246 16.00 -4.93 7.92
CA CYS A 246 16.75 -4.84 9.17
C CYS A 246 16.01 -4.01 10.24
N ALA A 247 15.42 -2.88 9.84
CA ALA A 247 14.64 -2.02 10.73
C ALA A 247 13.40 -2.76 11.26
N ILE A 248 12.62 -3.38 10.35
CA ILE A 248 11.43 -4.16 10.70
C ILE A 248 11.80 -5.32 11.63
N ARG A 249 12.88 -6.06 11.34
CA ARG A 249 13.31 -7.19 12.17
C ARG A 249 13.71 -6.80 13.59
N SER A 250 14.31 -5.62 13.76
CA SER A 250 14.83 -5.15 15.06
C SER A 250 13.80 -4.43 15.92
N ASP A 251 12.67 -4.02 15.34
CA ASP A 251 11.60 -3.28 16.02
C ASP A 251 10.32 -4.11 16.10
N GLN A 252 10.01 -4.62 17.30
CA GLN A 252 8.86 -5.51 17.52
C GLN A 252 7.52 -4.87 17.13
N ASP A 253 7.30 -3.60 17.46
CA ASP A 253 6.03 -2.95 17.16
C ASP A 253 5.85 -2.75 15.65
N ALA A 254 6.92 -2.32 14.95
CA ALA A 254 6.90 -2.19 13.50
C ALA A 254 6.80 -3.56 12.81
N ARG A 255 7.48 -4.59 13.33
CA ARG A 255 7.40 -5.97 12.86
C ARG A 255 5.96 -6.48 12.89
N HIS A 256 5.29 -6.34 14.04
CA HIS A 256 3.91 -6.78 14.20
C HIS A 256 2.97 -6.07 13.22
N LEU A 257 3.10 -4.74 13.07
CA LEU A 257 2.29 -3.95 12.14
C LEU A 257 2.53 -4.35 10.68
N TYR A 258 3.78 -4.61 10.28
CA TYR A 258 4.11 -4.99 8.90
C TYR A 258 3.65 -6.41 8.59
N LEU A 259 3.92 -7.38 9.47
CA LEU A 259 3.45 -8.76 9.31
C LEU A 259 1.94 -8.82 9.22
N THR A 260 1.22 -8.05 10.05
CA THR A 260 -0.24 -7.95 10.00
C THR A 260 -0.71 -7.37 8.66
N ALA A 261 -0.06 -6.33 8.14
CA ALA A 261 -0.41 -5.73 6.85
C ALA A 261 -0.19 -6.71 5.69
N VAL A 262 0.92 -7.44 5.71
CA VAL A 262 1.24 -8.46 4.69
C VAL A 262 0.26 -9.62 4.78
N ALA A 263 0.00 -10.16 5.97
CA ALA A 263 -0.98 -11.23 6.15
C ALA A 263 -2.38 -10.79 5.69
N SER A 264 -2.82 -9.58 6.06
CA SER A 264 -4.14 -9.07 5.66
C SER A 264 -4.26 -8.94 4.13
N ARG A 265 -3.20 -8.49 3.45
CA ARG A 265 -3.22 -8.32 1.99
C ARG A 265 -3.03 -9.65 1.24
N VAL A 266 -2.02 -10.42 1.59
CA VAL A 266 -1.60 -11.63 0.85
C VAL A 266 -2.59 -12.77 1.07
N LEU A 267 -3.16 -12.85 2.27
CA LEU A 267 -4.16 -13.84 2.62
C LEU A 267 -5.58 -13.27 2.54
N ASP A 268 -5.78 -12.03 2.14
CA ASP A 268 -7.14 -11.44 2.11
C ASP A 268 -7.90 -11.60 3.45
N LEU A 269 -7.17 -11.48 4.57
CA LEU A 269 -7.72 -11.67 5.91
C LEU A 269 -8.18 -10.34 6.49
N PRO A 270 -9.32 -10.32 7.21
CA PRO A 270 -9.68 -9.17 8.04
C PRO A 270 -8.57 -8.85 9.02
N TRP A 271 -8.31 -7.56 9.25
CA TRP A 271 -7.16 -7.08 10.04
C TRP A 271 -6.98 -7.79 11.40
N GLY A 272 -8.06 -8.04 12.14
CA GLY A 272 -7.98 -8.74 13.43
C GLY A 272 -7.54 -10.21 13.30
N GLN A 273 -7.96 -10.89 12.24
CA GLN A 273 -7.51 -12.27 11.95
C GLN A 273 -6.06 -12.27 11.46
N ALA A 274 -5.69 -11.32 10.60
CA ALA A 274 -4.31 -11.14 10.16
C ALA A 274 -3.35 -10.84 11.32
N ALA A 275 -3.78 -10.04 12.30
CA ALA A 275 -2.98 -9.73 13.49
C ALA A 275 -2.78 -10.98 14.37
N HIS A 276 -3.81 -11.81 14.51
CA HIS A 276 -3.69 -13.08 15.22
C HIS A 276 -2.75 -14.05 14.51
N PHE A 277 -2.87 -14.16 13.18
CA PHE A 277 -1.99 -14.96 12.34
C PHE A 277 -0.53 -14.51 12.44
N ALA A 278 -0.28 -13.19 12.39
CA ALA A 278 1.05 -12.61 12.58
C ALA A 278 1.61 -12.86 14.00
N ALA A 279 0.78 -12.75 15.04
CA ALA A 279 1.22 -12.99 16.42
C ALA A 279 1.55 -14.47 16.72
N GLY A 280 0.93 -15.42 16.02
CA GLY A 280 1.28 -16.85 16.09
C GLY A 280 2.76 -17.10 15.79
N THR A 281 3.32 -16.32 14.85
CA THR A 281 4.75 -16.39 14.48
C THR A 281 5.70 -15.95 15.58
N GLU A 282 5.24 -15.15 16.55
CA GLU A 282 6.06 -14.64 17.64
C GLU A 282 6.01 -15.53 18.89
N LYS A 283 4.98 -16.37 19.04
CA LYS A 283 4.72 -17.17 20.26
C LYS A 283 4.98 -18.68 20.12
N GLU A 284 5.01 -19.23 18.91
CA GLU A 284 5.24 -20.67 18.70
C GLU A 284 6.72 -21.11 18.70
N ALA A 285 7.65 -20.20 19.01
CA ALA A 285 9.03 -20.58 19.35
C ALA A 285 9.14 -21.45 20.62
N VAL A 286 8.03 -21.69 21.33
CA VAL A 286 7.94 -22.59 22.49
C VAL A 286 6.72 -23.51 22.36
N SER A 287 6.94 -24.74 21.87
CA SER A 287 6.11 -25.96 22.02
C SER A 287 5.03 -26.26 20.97
N GLY A 288 5.23 -27.36 20.22
CA GLY A 288 4.17 -28.34 19.91
C GLY A 288 3.67 -28.44 18.46
N PRO A 289 3.52 -29.66 17.87
CA PRO A 289 3.12 -29.86 16.49
C PRO A 289 1.58 -29.93 16.37
N HIS A 290 0.91 -28.78 16.25
CA HIS A 290 -0.51 -28.75 15.93
C HIS A 290 -0.74 -27.90 14.69
N SER A 291 -0.53 -28.51 13.52
CA SER A 291 -0.90 -27.94 12.23
C SER A 291 -2.40 -27.59 12.22
N PRO A 292 -2.80 -26.38 11.79
CA PRO A 292 -4.19 -26.09 11.50
C PRO A 292 -4.65 -27.02 10.38
N SER A 293 -5.84 -27.61 10.55
CA SER A 293 -6.59 -28.42 9.58
C SER A 293 -6.21 -28.10 8.11
N GLY A 294 -5.73 -29.12 7.38
CA GLY A 294 -4.84 -28.99 6.21
C GLY A 294 -5.23 -28.02 5.10
N GLY A 295 -6.50 -27.65 4.93
CA GLY A 295 -6.92 -26.70 3.88
C GLY A 295 -6.44 -25.25 4.10
N MET A 296 -6.40 -24.76 5.33
CA MET A 296 -6.03 -23.36 5.60
C MET A 296 -4.51 -23.14 5.51
N GLY A 297 -3.72 -24.09 6.02
CA GLY A 297 -2.25 -24.06 5.94
C GLY A 297 -1.75 -24.16 4.51
N GLU A 298 -2.31 -25.06 3.70
CA GLU A 298 -1.95 -25.20 2.28
C GLU A 298 -2.28 -23.95 1.47
N TRP A 299 -3.46 -23.37 1.67
CA TRP A 299 -3.85 -22.13 1.00
C TRP A 299 -2.93 -20.97 1.40
N ALA A 300 -2.63 -20.82 2.70
CA ALA A 300 -1.74 -19.76 3.19
C ALA A 300 -0.31 -19.94 2.64
N SER A 301 0.22 -21.16 2.69
CA SER A 301 1.52 -21.54 2.12
C SER A 301 1.61 -21.13 0.65
N ARG A 302 0.58 -21.44 -0.15
CA ARG A 302 0.52 -21.08 -1.57
C ARG A 302 0.51 -19.57 -1.79
N CYS A 303 -0.31 -18.81 -1.06
CA CYS A 303 -0.39 -17.36 -1.20
C CYS A 303 0.91 -16.67 -0.79
N LEU A 304 1.49 -17.07 0.35
CA LEU A 304 2.76 -16.52 0.85
C LEU A 304 3.93 -16.84 -0.07
N THR A 305 3.96 -18.06 -0.61
CA THR A 305 4.96 -18.48 -1.59
C THR A 305 4.85 -17.69 -2.90
N ALA A 306 3.63 -17.39 -3.37
CA ALA A 306 3.43 -16.55 -4.54
C ALA A 306 3.97 -15.13 -4.31
N GLU A 307 3.80 -14.58 -3.10
CA GLU A 307 4.31 -13.26 -2.74
C GLU A 307 5.85 -13.18 -2.75
N LEU A 308 6.58 -14.30 -2.63
CA LEU A 308 8.04 -14.32 -2.77
C LEU A 308 8.52 -13.90 -4.18
N ALA A 309 7.64 -13.95 -5.19
CA ALA A 309 7.94 -13.45 -6.52
C ALA A 309 7.69 -11.94 -6.69
N ASN A 310 7.11 -11.26 -5.69
CA ASN A 310 6.80 -9.84 -5.76
C ASN A 310 8.08 -9.00 -5.83
N THR A 311 8.42 -8.47 -7.00
CA THR A 311 9.66 -7.70 -7.20
C THR A 311 9.66 -6.32 -6.54
N ARG A 312 8.50 -5.81 -6.11
CA ARG A 312 8.30 -4.43 -5.71
C ARG A 312 8.37 -4.17 -4.22
N ASP A 313 8.24 -5.17 -3.37
CA ASP A 313 8.22 -4.97 -1.93
C ASP A 313 9.13 -5.98 -1.26
N ALA A 314 10.40 -5.61 -1.10
CA ALA A 314 11.41 -6.48 -0.51
C ALA A 314 11.01 -6.92 0.91
N ALA A 315 10.39 -6.02 1.69
CA ALA A 315 9.94 -6.29 3.05
C ALA A 315 8.71 -7.20 3.10
N ALA A 316 7.80 -7.10 2.12
CA ALA A 316 6.69 -8.05 2.00
C ALA A 316 7.20 -9.46 1.68
N ARG A 317 8.21 -9.60 0.81
CA ARG A 317 8.82 -10.91 0.57
C ARG A 317 9.44 -11.50 1.83
N TRP A 318 10.16 -10.68 2.61
CA TRP A 318 10.71 -11.09 3.90
C TRP A 318 9.62 -11.53 4.88
N CYS A 319 8.56 -10.71 5.03
CA CYS A 319 7.43 -11.02 5.89
C CYS A 319 6.74 -12.31 5.47
N SER A 320 6.56 -12.53 4.16
CA SER A 320 5.96 -13.75 3.64
C SER A 320 6.82 -14.98 3.96
N ALA A 321 8.15 -14.87 3.91
CA ALA A 321 9.03 -15.94 4.36
C ALA A 321 8.91 -16.23 5.87
N VAL A 322 8.82 -15.17 6.70
CA VAL A 322 8.60 -15.32 8.16
C VAL A 322 7.26 -15.99 8.46
N LEU A 323 6.19 -15.59 7.77
CA LEU A 323 4.86 -16.19 7.91
C LEU A 323 4.85 -17.64 7.40
N LEU A 324 5.52 -17.90 6.27
CA LEU A 324 5.62 -19.22 5.64
C LEU A 324 6.31 -20.24 6.56
N ALA A 325 7.30 -19.82 7.35
CA ALA A 325 8.01 -20.70 8.29
C ALA A 325 7.08 -21.46 9.24
N ASN A 326 5.91 -20.90 9.56
CA ASN A 326 4.94 -21.51 10.49
C ASN A 326 3.83 -22.30 9.78
N CYS A 327 3.75 -22.19 8.45
CA CYS A 327 2.72 -22.84 7.63
C CYS A 327 3.27 -23.93 6.70
N LEU A 328 4.59 -23.94 6.50
CA LEU A 328 5.24 -24.86 5.58
C LEU A 328 5.31 -26.26 6.20
N ASN A 329 4.68 -27.22 5.53
CA ASN A 329 4.83 -28.63 5.85
C ASN A 329 6.07 -29.20 5.13
N ASP A 330 6.84 -30.08 5.78
CA ASP A 330 8.07 -30.67 5.20
C ASP A 330 7.83 -31.38 3.86
N GLU A 331 6.63 -31.95 3.67
CA GLU A 331 6.22 -32.65 2.45
C GLU A 331 5.72 -31.71 1.33
N ASP A 332 5.64 -30.39 1.55
CA ASP A 332 5.17 -29.41 0.56
C ASP A 332 6.25 -29.09 -0.49
N ALA A 333 6.48 -30.05 -1.39
CA ALA A 333 7.45 -29.96 -2.47
C ALA A 333 7.24 -28.75 -3.39
N ARG A 334 5.98 -28.28 -3.54
CA ARG A 334 5.66 -27.13 -4.39
C ARG A 334 6.18 -25.84 -3.78
N SER A 335 5.90 -25.61 -2.51
CA SER A 335 6.33 -24.40 -1.82
C SER A 335 7.85 -24.38 -1.64
N ARG A 336 8.49 -25.52 -1.40
CA ARG A 336 9.96 -25.65 -1.41
C ARG A 336 10.57 -25.31 -2.78
N SER A 337 9.97 -25.80 -3.88
CA SER A 337 10.44 -25.50 -5.24
C SER A 337 10.32 -24.01 -5.57
N ALA A 338 9.21 -23.37 -5.19
CA ALA A 338 9.03 -21.94 -5.39
C ALA A 338 9.96 -21.09 -4.51
N LEU A 339 10.25 -21.51 -3.28
CA LEU A 339 11.24 -20.87 -2.41
C LEU A 339 12.66 -20.96 -3.01
N MET A 340 13.03 -22.12 -3.58
CA MET A 340 14.29 -22.26 -4.33
C MET A 340 14.34 -21.32 -5.56
N ALA A 341 13.25 -21.24 -6.33
CA ALA A 341 13.16 -20.31 -7.45
C ALA A 341 13.24 -18.83 -7.00
N ALA A 342 12.75 -18.51 -5.80
CA ALA A 342 12.89 -17.18 -5.22
C ALA A 342 14.36 -16.89 -4.85
N VAL A 343 15.08 -17.85 -4.26
CA VAL A 343 16.52 -17.74 -3.96
C VAL A 343 17.33 -17.40 -5.21
N GLU A 344 17.05 -18.04 -6.35
CA GLU A 344 17.78 -17.80 -7.60
C GLU A 344 17.62 -16.38 -8.16
N ARG A 345 16.51 -15.71 -7.85
CA ARG A 345 16.15 -14.39 -8.41
C ARG A 345 16.36 -13.24 -7.41
N GLU A 346 16.59 -13.56 -6.15
CA GLU A 346 16.60 -12.57 -5.07
C GLU A 346 17.90 -11.78 -5.04
N THR A 347 17.77 -10.47 -4.87
CA THR A 347 18.90 -9.52 -4.82
C THR A 347 19.08 -8.92 -3.43
N CYS A 348 18.06 -8.94 -2.56
CA CYS A 348 18.14 -8.50 -1.17
C CYS A 348 18.77 -9.59 -0.31
N ARG A 349 19.83 -9.24 0.42
CA ARG A 349 20.59 -10.18 1.26
C ARG A 349 19.75 -10.66 2.43
N GLU A 350 18.92 -9.79 3.01
CA GLU A 350 18.07 -10.20 4.13
C GLU A 350 16.98 -11.20 3.71
N ASN A 351 16.45 -11.06 2.49
CA ASN A 351 15.53 -12.04 1.93
C ASN A 351 16.22 -13.39 1.66
N LEU A 352 17.42 -13.37 1.07
CA LEU A 352 18.20 -14.61 0.88
C LEU A 352 18.44 -15.34 2.20
N ARG A 353 18.77 -14.61 3.27
CA ARG A 353 18.94 -15.20 4.62
C ARG A 353 17.64 -15.79 5.13
N ALA A 354 16.51 -15.09 4.97
CA ALA A 354 15.21 -15.58 5.40
C ALA A 354 14.79 -16.84 4.63
N TYR A 355 14.96 -16.87 3.30
CA TYR A 355 14.61 -18.05 2.50
C TYR A 355 15.48 -19.26 2.86
N ALA A 356 16.78 -19.04 3.08
CA ALA A 356 17.69 -20.09 3.53
C ALA A 356 17.28 -20.65 4.91
N ALA A 357 16.87 -19.78 5.85
CA ALA A 357 16.38 -20.20 7.16
C ALA A 357 15.11 -21.06 7.03
N VAL A 358 14.12 -20.62 6.23
CA VAL A 358 12.89 -21.38 5.99
C VAL A 358 13.19 -22.74 5.35
N LEU A 359 14.08 -22.80 4.36
CA LEU A 359 14.48 -24.07 3.73
C LEU A 359 15.14 -25.06 4.70
N ALA A 360 15.80 -24.53 5.74
CA ALA A 360 16.43 -25.28 6.82
C ALA A 360 15.48 -25.61 7.98
N GLY A 361 14.19 -25.24 7.89
CA GLY A 361 13.20 -25.46 8.95
C GLY A 361 13.38 -24.53 10.16
N ILE A 362 13.96 -23.34 9.95
CA ILE A 362 14.23 -22.34 10.99
C ILE A 362 13.39 -21.08 10.71
N THR A 363 12.80 -20.51 11.75
CA THR A 363 12.08 -19.23 11.67
C THR A 363 13.06 -18.05 11.52
N PRO A 364 12.93 -17.18 10.49
CA PRO A 364 13.85 -16.06 10.22
C PRO A 364 13.87 -14.88 11.21
#